data_AF-A0AAW1YKW4-F1
#
_entry.id   AF-A0AAW1YKW4-F1
#
_cell.length_a   1.000
_cell.length_b   1.000
_cell.length_c   1.000
_cell.angle_alpha   90.00
_cell.angle_beta   90.00
_cell.angle_gamma   90.00
#
_symmetry.space_group_name_H-M   'P 1'
#
loop_
_entity.id
_entity.type
_entity.pdbx_description
1 polymer ?
#
loop_
_entity_poly.entity_id
_entity_poly.type
_entity_poly.pdbx_seq_one_letter_code
_entity_poly.pdbx_strand_id
1 'polypeptide(L)'
;MKICFRALDDITNEISLKVYQKHGWNPLHSFKKTWASLCNAFLVEAKWFASGQQPKAEEYLKNGIVSCGVNVVLVHIFFLLGQNITKESVELLDETPAIISSTAAILRLWDDLGSAKDENQVGNDGSYVRCYLEEHPGCSIEEAQERTINMISDEWKHLNKELLSPNPFSESFTTASLNLARMVPLMYSYNDNQGLPLLEEYMKSMLYGTV
;
A
#
# COMPACT_ATOMS: atom_id res chain seq x y z
N MET A 1 3.37 7.91 -21.82
CA MET A 1 2.68 6.65 -21.45
C MET A 1 3.16 5.40 -22.19
N LYS A 2 3.27 5.36 -23.54
CA LYS A 2 3.69 4.12 -24.26
C LYS A 2 5.00 3.50 -23.76
N ILE A 3 6.01 4.32 -23.49
CA ILE A 3 7.31 3.86 -22.98
C ILE A 3 7.17 3.27 -21.56
N CYS A 4 6.50 3.98 -20.65
CA CYS A 4 6.26 3.52 -19.28
C CYS A 4 5.46 2.21 -19.25
N PHE A 5 4.40 2.10 -20.06
CA PHE A 5 3.62 0.87 -20.16
C PHE A 5 4.45 -0.30 -20.68
N ARG A 6 5.29 -0.07 -21.70
CA ARG A 6 6.19 -1.11 -22.20
C ARG A 6 7.18 -1.55 -21.12
N ALA A 7 7.81 -0.61 -20.42
CA ALA A 7 8.72 -0.95 -19.33
C ALA A 7 8.02 -1.75 -18.22
N LEU A 8 6.78 -1.40 -17.88
CA LEU A 8 5.96 -2.12 -16.90
C LEU A 8 5.62 -3.54 -17.37
N ASP A 9 5.19 -3.71 -18.62
CA ASP A 9 4.88 -5.01 -19.19
C ASP A 9 6.15 -5.88 -19.28
N ASP A 10 7.26 -5.33 -19.79
CA ASP A 10 8.53 -6.03 -19.94
C ASP A 10 9.04 -6.55 -18.57
N ILE A 11 9.09 -5.69 -17.54
CA ILE A 11 9.56 -6.11 -16.20
C ILE A 11 8.61 -7.13 -15.57
N THR A 12 7.30 -6.99 -15.77
CA THR A 12 6.31 -7.93 -15.24
C THR A 12 6.45 -9.32 -15.88
N ASN A 13 6.65 -9.37 -17.20
CA ASN A 13 6.91 -10.63 -17.91
C ASN A 13 8.27 -11.22 -17.51
N GLU A 14 9.31 -10.40 -17.31
CA GLU A 14 10.61 -10.86 -16.84
C GLU A 14 10.53 -11.50 -15.44
N ILE A 15 9.86 -10.83 -14.49
CA ILE A 15 9.65 -11.38 -13.14
C ILE A 15 8.82 -12.66 -13.21
N SER A 16 7.76 -12.68 -14.01
CA SER A 16 6.93 -13.87 -14.20
C SER A 16 7.72 -15.07 -14.72
N LEU A 17 8.60 -14.84 -15.70
CA LEU A 17 9.49 -15.86 -16.23
C LEU A 17 10.45 -16.39 -15.16
N LYS A 18 11.05 -15.50 -14.35
CA LYS A 18 11.94 -15.90 -13.24
C LYS A 18 11.21 -16.73 -12.18
N VAL A 19 9.98 -16.35 -11.82
CA VAL A 19 9.14 -17.12 -10.89
C VAL A 19 8.84 -18.50 -11.48
N TYR A 20 8.45 -18.57 -12.75
CA TYR A 20 8.14 -19.84 -13.41
C TYR A 20 9.36 -20.76 -13.48
N GLN A 21 10.52 -20.23 -13.86
CA GLN A 21 11.77 -21.00 -13.93
C GLN A 21 12.22 -21.53 -12.56
N LYS A 22 12.01 -20.75 -11.50
CA LYS A 22 12.47 -21.09 -10.15
C LYS A 22 11.49 -22.00 -9.39
N HIS A 23 10.19 -21.73 -9.51
CA HIS A 23 9.15 -22.32 -8.66
C HIS A 23 8.11 -23.14 -9.44
N GLY A 24 8.18 -23.17 -10.77
CA GLY A 24 7.27 -23.94 -11.63
C GLY A 24 5.87 -23.36 -11.79
N TRP A 25 5.57 -22.21 -11.15
CA TRP A 25 4.28 -21.54 -11.23
C TRP A 25 4.31 -20.31 -12.14
N ASN A 26 3.29 -20.10 -12.96
CA ASN A 26 3.18 -18.91 -13.80
C ASN A 26 2.29 -17.85 -13.12
N PRO A 27 2.86 -16.75 -12.57
CA PRO A 27 2.11 -15.73 -11.86
C PRO A 27 1.53 -14.62 -12.77
N LEU A 28 1.71 -14.72 -14.10
CA LEU A 28 1.45 -13.60 -15.02
C LEU A 28 0.01 -13.08 -14.93
N HIS A 29 -0.95 -13.98 -14.72
CA HIS A 29 -2.35 -13.60 -14.55
C HIS A 29 -2.54 -12.71 -13.31
N SER A 30 -2.07 -13.16 -12.14
CA SER A 30 -2.17 -12.40 -10.89
C SER A 30 -1.44 -11.06 -10.98
N PHE A 31 -0.24 -11.01 -11.59
CA PHE A 31 0.45 -9.74 -11.78
C PHE A 31 -0.34 -8.76 -12.65
N LYS A 32 -0.83 -9.20 -13.81
CA LYS A 32 -1.62 -8.35 -14.71
C LYS A 32 -2.91 -7.88 -14.04
N LYS A 33 -3.59 -8.76 -13.30
CA LYS A 33 -4.80 -8.43 -12.55
C LYS A 33 -4.54 -7.34 -11.51
N THR A 34 -3.49 -7.47 -10.70
CA THR A 34 -3.21 -6.49 -9.64
C THR A 34 -2.72 -5.16 -10.21
N TRP A 35 -1.91 -5.16 -11.28
CA TRP A 35 -1.55 -3.92 -11.99
C TRP A 35 -2.76 -3.22 -12.61
N ALA A 36 -3.67 -3.98 -13.25
CA ALA A 36 -4.90 -3.40 -13.79
C ALA A 36 -5.77 -2.78 -12.68
N SER A 37 -5.86 -3.43 -11.51
CA SER A 37 -6.56 -2.89 -10.34
C SER A 37 -5.96 -1.56 -9.88
N LEU A 38 -4.63 -1.49 -9.75
CA LEU A 38 -3.91 -0.26 -9.39
C LEU A 38 -4.16 0.87 -10.40
N CYS A 39 -4.03 0.60 -11.71
CA CYS A 39 -4.29 1.61 -12.74
C CYS A 39 -5.75 2.09 -12.75
N ASN A 40 -6.70 1.21 -12.48
CA ASN A 40 -8.11 1.58 -12.34
C ASN A 40 -8.34 2.46 -11.13
N ALA A 41 -7.69 2.17 -9.99
CA ALA A 41 -7.77 3.00 -8.79
C ALA A 41 -7.21 4.42 -9.01
N PHE A 42 -6.07 4.53 -9.71
CA PHE A 42 -5.55 5.84 -10.13
C PHE A 42 -6.50 6.58 -11.08
N LEU A 43 -7.17 5.85 -11.98
CA LEU A 43 -8.15 6.46 -12.87
C LEU A 43 -9.37 7.00 -12.11
N VAL A 44 -9.79 6.34 -11.02
CA VAL A 44 -10.85 6.83 -10.14
C VAL A 44 -10.42 8.12 -9.46
N GLU A 45 -9.22 8.18 -8.88
CA GLU A 45 -8.68 9.42 -8.29
C GLU A 45 -8.56 10.56 -9.31
N ALA A 46 -8.05 10.26 -10.51
CA ALA A 46 -7.96 11.24 -11.58
C ALA A 46 -9.34 11.79 -11.99
N LYS A 47 -10.41 10.98 -11.92
CA LYS A 47 -11.78 11.45 -12.18
C LYS A 47 -12.31 12.36 -11.08
N TRP A 48 -12.08 12.02 -9.81
CA TRP A 48 -12.43 12.90 -8.67
C TRP A 48 -11.70 14.24 -8.77
N PHE A 49 -10.40 14.19 -9.08
CA PHE A 49 -9.58 15.38 -9.30
C PHE A 49 -10.12 16.23 -10.46
N ALA A 50 -10.41 15.62 -11.61
CA ALA A 50 -10.87 16.33 -12.80
C ALA A 50 -12.28 16.91 -12.65
N SER A 51 -13.16 16.28 -11.86
CA SER A 51 -14.52 16.78 -11.62
C SER A 51 -14.58 17.84 -10.52
N GLY A 52 -13.55 17.93 -9.67
CA GLY A 52 -13.56 18.75 -8.46
C GLY A 52 -14.54 18.25 -7.40
N GLN A 53 -15.13 17.06 -7.57
CA GLN A 53 -16.02 16.45 -6.60
C GLN A 53 -15.22 15.53 -5.69
N GLN A 54 -15.20 15.83 -4.40
CA GLN A 54 -14.63 14.92 -3.43
C GLN A 54 -15.58 13.72 -3.19
N PRO A 55 -15.03 12.50 -3.12
CA PRO A 55 -15.79 11.34 -2.66
C PRO A 55 -16.08 11.44 -1.15
N LYS A 56 -16.93 10.55 -0.66
CA LYS A 56 -17.06 10.32 0.79
C LYS A 56 -15.77 9.73 1.36
N ALA A 57 -15.52 9.93 2.64
CA ALA A 57 -14.26 9.49 3.27
C ALA A 57 -14.03 7.98 3.16
N GLU A 58 -15.08 7.17 3.34
CA GLU A 58 -15.01 5.71 3.20
C GLU A 58 -14.78 5.26 1.75
N GLU A 59 -15.41 5.94 0.78
CA GLU A 59 -15.22 5.65 -0.66
C GLU A 59 -13.80 6.00 -1.11
N TYR A 60 -13.28 7.14 -0.66
CA TYR A 60 -11.89 7.53 -0.83
C TYR A 60 -10.97 6.44 -0.28
N LEU A 61 -11.13 6.04 0.98
CA LEU A 61 -10.25 5.08 1.63
C LEU A 61 -10.25 3.73 0.91
N LYS A 62 -11.43 3.25 0.49
CA LYS A 62 -11.55 1.99 -0.24
C LYS A 62 -10.73 2.01 -1.54
N ASN A 63 -10.73 3.13 -2.27
CA ASN A 63 -9.89 3.29 -3.45
C ASN A 63 -8.41 3.48 -3.07
N GLY A 64 -8.15 4.28 -2.04
CA GLY A 64 -6.84 4.61 -1.49
C GLY A 64 -6.03 3.39 -1.06
N ILE A 65 -6.69 2.39 -0.48
CA ILE A 65 -6.11 1.09 -0.13
C ILE A 65 -5.57 0.36 -1.36
N VAL A 66 -6.18 0.55 -2.54
CA VAL A 66 -5.71 -0.06 -3.79
C VAL A 66 -4.65 0.83 -4.45
N SER A 67 -4.88 2.15 -4.50
CA SER A 67 -4.01 3.11 -5.19
C SER A 67 -2.65 3.31 -4.52
N CYS A 68 -2.51 2.96 -3.23
CA CYS A 68 -1.24 3.02 -2.53
C CYS A 68 -0.19 1.99 -3.04
N GLY A 69 -0.60 1.01 -3.85
CA GLY A 69 0.30 0.08 -4.54
C GLY A 69 0.81 -1.09 -3.70
N VAL A 70 0.53 -1.15 -2.39
CA VAL A 70 0.93 -2.26 -1.50
C VAL A 70 0.46 -3.61 -2.04
N ASN A 71 -0.75 -3.69 -2.58
CA ASN A 71 -1.30 -4.92 -3.13
C ASN A 71 -0.41 -5.49 -4.24
N VAL A 72 0.09 -4.62 -5.13
CA VAL A 72 1.03 -5.02 -6.19
C VAL A 72 2.30 -5.57 -5.58
N VAL A 73 2.90 -4.86 -4.63
CA VAL A 73 4.16 -5.25 -3.98
C VAL A 73 4.02 -6.62 -3.29
N LEU A 74 2.98 -6.82 -2.49
CA LEU A 74 2.79 -8.08 -1.75
C LEU A 74 2.47 -9.25 -2.68
N VAL A 75 1.69 -9.06 -3.73
CA VAL A 75 1.48 -10.11 -4.75
C VAL A 75 2.81 -10.52 -5.39
N HIS A 76 3.69 -9.55 -5.73
CA HIS A 76 5.01 -9.87 -6.28
C HIS A 76 5.89 -10.61 -5.27
N ILE A 77 5.92 -10.17 -4.00
CA ILE A 77 6.68 -10.82 -2.94
C ILE A 77 6.22 -12.27 -2.73
N PHE A 78 4.91 -12.53 -2.68
CA PHE A 78 4.36 -13.88 -2.53
C PHE A 78 4.96 -14.86 -3.56
N PHE A 79 4.89 -14.49 -4.84
CA PHE A 79 5.38 -15.33 -5.92
C PHE A 79 6.92 -15.41 -5.98
N LEU A 80 7.62 -14.33 -5.64
CA LEU A 80 9.08 -14.33 -5.58
C LEU A 80 9.61 -15.24 -4.46
N LEU A 81 8.95 -15.27 -3.30
CA LEU A 81 9.28 -16.17 -2.20
C LEU A 81 9.06 -17.64 -2.58
N GLY A 82 8.00 -17.95 -3.33
CA GLY A 82 7.79 -19.28 -3.91
C GLY A 82 7.29 -20.35 -2.94
N GLN A 83 7.03 -19.99 -1.69
CA GLN A 83 6.65 -20.93 -0.63
C GLN A 83 5.12 -21.08 -0.58
N ASN A 84 4.63 -22.31 -0.45
CA ASN A 84 3.19 -22.62 -0.36
C ASN A 84 2.34 -22.04 -1.51
N ILE A 85 2.89 -22.01 -2.73
CA ILE A 85 2.10 -21.67 -3.92
C ILE A 85 1.22 -22.87 -4.26
N THR A 86 -0.08 -22.71 -4.05
CA THR A 86 -1.14 -23.64 -4.46
C THR A 86 -2.23 -22.87 -5.18
N LYS A 87 -3.17 -23.58 -5.80
CA LYS A 87 -4.31 -22.92 -6.45
C LYS A 87 -5.14 -22.13 -5.43
N GLU A 88 -5.36 -22.70 -4.25
CA GLU A 88 -6.14 -22.11 -3.17
C GLU A 88 -5.46 -20.87 -2.58
N SER A 89 -4.15 -20.91 -2.36
CA SER A 89 -3.42 -19.75 -1.85
C SER A 89 -3.35 -18.62 -2.87
N VAL A 90 -3.27 -18.94 -4.17
CA VAL A 90 -3.33 -17.96 -5.25
C VAL A 90 -4.72 -17.36 -5.40
N GLU A 91 -5.79 -18.15 -5.34
CA GLU A 91 -7.17 -17.66 -5.37
C GLU A 91 -7.43 -16.69 -4.22
N LEU A 92 -7.03 -17.05 -2.99
CA LEU A 92 -7.15 -16.16 -1.84
C LEU A 92 -6.32 -14.88 -2.00
N LEU A 93 -5.09 -14.98 -2.51
CA LEU A 93 -4.22 -13.82 -2.77
C LEU A 93 -4.89 -12.86 -3.77
N ASP A 94 -5.47 -13.41 -4.83
CA ASP A 94 -6.17 -12.70 -5.90
C ASP A 94 -7.46 -11.99 -5.44
N GLU A 95 -8.01 -12.39 -4.29
CA GLU A 95 -9.14 -11.74 -3.60
C GLU A 95 -8.69 -10.60 -2.67
N THR A 96 -7.37 -10.35 -2.56
CA THR A 96 -6.79 -9.36 -1.63
C THR A 96 -7.14 -9.68 -0.18
N PRO A 97 -6.45 -10.67 0.44
CA PRO A 97 -6.74 -11.13 1.79
C PRO A 97 -6.46 -10.03 2.82
N ALA A 98 -7.04 -10.18 4.01
CA ALA A 98 -6.94 -9.22 5.10
C ALA A 98 -5.50 -8.81 5.45
N ILE A 99 -4.53 -9.73 5.36
CA ILE A 99 -3.10 -9.42 5.56
C ILE A 99 -2.63 -8.32 4.60
N ILE A 100 -3.01 -8.41 3.32
CA ILE A 100 -2.65 -7.42 2.30
C ILE A 100 -3.46 -6.15 2.51
N SER A 101 -4.78 -6.24 2.66
CA SER A 101 -5.64 -5.05 2.77
C SER A 101 -5.34 -4.23 4.03
N SER A 102 -5.07 -4.87 5.17
CA SER A 102 -4.69 -4.16 6.40
C SER A 102 -3.32 -3.51 6.28
N THR A 103 -2.34 -4.18 5.65
CA THR A 103 -1.03 -3.56 5.38
C THR A 103 -1.17 -2.34 4.47
N ALA A 104 -2.01 -2.44 3.45
CA ALA A 104 -2.29 -1.35 2.51
C ALA A 104 -3.05 -0.19 3.15
N ALA A 105 -4.01 -0.49 4.04
CA ALA A 105 -4.75 0.51 4.80
C ALA A 105 -3.85 1.25 5.81
N ILE A 106 -2.96 0.54 6.51
CA ILE A 106 -1.94 1.16 7.36
C ILE A 106 -1.11 2.14 6.53
N LEU A 107 -0.63 1.73 5.35
CA LEU A 107 0.14 2.62 4.48
C LEU A 107 -0.65 3.86 4.06
N ARG A 108 -1.86 3.67 3.50
CA ARG A 108 -2.70 4.77 3.00
C ARG A 108 -3.04 5.76 4.11
N LEU A 109 -3.45 5.27 5.28
CA LEU A 109 -3.83 6.13 6.39
C LEU A 109 -2.63 6.90 6.98
N TRP A 110 -1.45 6.28 7.04
CA TRP A 110 -0.23 6.99 7.45
C TRP A 110 0.21 8.04 6.43
N ASP A 111 0.08 7.74 5.14
CA ASP A 111 0.35 8.69 4.06
C ASP A 111 -0.63 9.88 4.13
N ASP A 112 -1.94 9.61 4.32
CA ASP A 112 -2.97 10.64 4.50
C ASP A 112 -2.83 11.45 5.80
N LEU A 113 -2.17 10.90 6.81
CA LEU A 113 -1.84 11.58 8.06
C LEU A 113 -0.56 12.43 7.91
N GLY A 114 0.27 12.10 6.93
CA GLY A 114 1.61 12.65 6.72
C GLY A 114 1.61 14.16 6.58
N SER A 115 2.67 14.78 7.09
CA SER A 115 2.89 16.23 7.11
C SER A 115 3.75 16.71 5.93
N ALA A 116 3.72 15.97 4.81
CA ALA A 116 4.46 16.33 3.62
C ALA A 116 3.99 17.73 3.14
N LYS A 117 4.79 18.76 3.43
CA LYS A 117 4.63 20.15 2.97
C LYS A 117 5.03 20.27 1.50
N ASP A 118 5.89 19.36 1.02
CA ASP A 118 6.30 19.37 -0.38
C ASP A 118 5.25 18.67 -1.22
N GLU A 119 4.31 19.46 -1.66
CA GLU A 119 3.77 19.29 -2.97
C GLU A 119 3.63 20.68 -3.60
N ASN A 120 4.33 20.94 -4.71
CA ASN A 120 3.84 21.89 -5.71
C ASN A 120 2.46 21.46 -6.29
N GLN A 121 1.78 20.47 -5.68
CA GLN A 121 0.40 20.15 -5.94
C GLN A 121 -0.46 21.17 -5.20
N VAL A 122 -1.39 21.74 -5.94
CA VAL A 122 -2.27 22.81 -5.50
C VAL A 122 -3.35 22.22 -4.58
N GLY A 123 -2.98 21.68 -3.41
CA GLY A 123 -3.89 21.21 -2.33
C GLY A 123 -5.08 20.34 -2.77
N ASN A 124 -4.97 19.68 -3.91
CA ASN A 124 -6.08 19.04 -4.61
C ASN A 124 -5.95 17.52 -4.68
N ASP A 125 -4.82 16.96 -4.26
CA ASP A 125 -4.74 15.54 -3.94
C ASP A 125 -5.75 15.22 -2.84
N GLY A 126 -6.51 14.14 -3.02
CA GLY A 126 -7.43 13.69 -2.00
C GLY A 126 -6.63 13.14 -0.82
N SER A 127 -7.09 13.40 0.40
CA SER A 127 -6.66 12.66 1.57
C SER A 127 -7.87 12.22 2.38
N TYR A 128 -7.74 11.13 3.13
CA TYR A 128 -8.82 10.65 3.98
C TYR A 128 -9.26 11.71 4.99
N VAL A 129 -8.28 12.40 5.61
CA VAL A 129 -8.52 13.49 6.57
C VAL A 129 -9.34 14.61 5.91
N ARG A 130 -9.00 15.01 4.69
CA ARG A 130 -9.72 16.06 3.96
C ARG A 130 -11.15 15.63 3.60
N CYS A 131 -11.32 14.44 3.04
CA CYS A 131 -12.64 13.90 2.70
C CYS A 131 -13.53 13.80 3.96
N TYR A 132 -12.95 13.41 5.10
CA TYR A 132 -13.65 13.29 6.37
C TYR A 132 -14.11 14.65 6.92
N LEU A 133 -13.26 15.67 6.87
CA LEU A 133 -13.61 17.04 7.28
C LEU A 133 -14.72 17.66 6.42
N GLU A 134 -14.68 17.43 5.10
CA GLU A 134 -15.74 17.91 4.20
C GLU A 134 -17.08 17.20 4.44
N GLU A 135 -17.05 15.91 4.75
CA GLU A 135 -18.24 15.13 5.07
C GLU A 135 -18.85 15.50 6.45
N HIS A 136 -18.06 16.04 7.37
CA HIS A 136 -18.47 16.38 8.74
C HIS A 136 -18.23 17.86 9.09
N PRO A 137 -19.05 18.80 8.58
CA PRO A 137 -18.93 20.22 8.90
C PRO A 137 -19.00 20.46 10.42
N GLY A 138 -17.91 21.01 10.98
CA GLY A 138 -17.79 21.28 12.42
C GLY A 138 -16.77 20.39 13.15
N CYS A 139 -16.25 19.35 12.49
CA CYS A 139 -15.12 18.59 12.99
C CYS A 139 -13.80 19.37 12.85
N SER A 140 -12.94 19.30 13.86
CA SER A 140 -11.60 19.91 13.80
C SER A 140 -10.60 19.01 13.08
N ILE A 141 -9.51 19.59 12.58
CA ILE A 141 -8.44 18.81 11.94
C ILE A 141 -7.82 17.80 12.91
N GLU A 142 -7.69 18.17 14.18
CA GLU A 142 -7.17 17.30 15.24
C GLU A 142 -8.09 16.10 15.48
N GLU A 143 -9.41 16.29 15.51
CA GLU A 143 -10.38 15.20 15.65
C GLU A 143 -10.32 14.23 14.45
N ALA A 144 -10.17 14.75 13.24
CA ALA A 144 -10.02 13.93 12.03
C ALA A 144 -8.70 13.14 12.01
N GLN A 145 -7.61 13.75 12.48
CA GLN A 145 -6.31 13.09 12.64
C GLN A 145 -6.37 12.02 13.73
N GLU A 146 -6.97 12.31 14.89
CA GLU A 146 -7.16 11.33 15.97
C GLU A 146 -7.97 10.12 15.50
N ARG A 147 -9.05 10.36 14.74
CA ARG A 147 -9.82 9.27 14.12
C ARG A 147 -8.96 8.43 13.17
N THR A 148 -8.14 9.07 12.35
CA THR A 148 -7.22 8.39 11.42
C THR A 148 -6.21 7.52 12.18
N ILE A 149 -5.64 8.03 13.28
CA ILE A 149 -4.73 7.28 14.16
C ILE A 149 -5.44 6.07 14.80
N ASN A 150 -6.69 6.23 15.23
CA ASN A 150 -7.49 5.12 15.76
C ASN A 150 -7.74 4.04 14.69
N MET A 151 -8.03 4.43 13.45
CA MET A 151 -8.18 3.49 12.34
C MET A 151 -6.88 2.75 12.02
N ILE A 152 -5.73 3.44 12.04
CA ILE A 152 -4.42 2.80 11.94
C ILE A 152 -4.25 1.76 13.05
N SER A 153 -4.59 2.09 14.30
CA SER A 153 -4.53 1.16 15.43
C SER A 153 -5.41 -0.07 15.21
N ASP A 154 -6.61 0.10 14.68
CA ASP A 154 -7.53 -1.00 14.40
C ASP A 154 -7.01 -1.90 13.26
N GLU A 155 -6.44 -1.33 12.21
CA GLU A 155 -5.79 -2.13 11.14
C GLU A 155 -4.56 -2.90 11.64
N TRP A 156 -3.80 -2.36 12.58
CA TRP A 156 -2.75 -3.13 13.27
C TRP A 156 -3.31 -4.32 14.06
N LYS A 157 -4.45 -4.15 14.74
CA LYS A 157 -5.11 -5.26 15.46
C LYS A 157 -5.62 -6.31 14.47
N HIS A 158 -6.19 -5.90 13.34
CA HIS A 158 -6.63 -6.81 12.28
C HIS A 158 -5.45 -7.59 11.71
N LEU A 159 -4.37 -6.90 11.30
CA LEU A 159 -3.15 -7.55 10.81
C LEU A 159 -2.60 -8.55 11.82
N ASN A 160 -2.47 -8.17 13.10
CA ASN A 160 -1.99 -9.08 14.14
C ASN A 160 -2.88 -10.31 14.30
N LYS A 161 -4.21 -10.15 14.21
CA LYS A 161 -5.15 -11.27 14.27
C LYS A 161 -4.94 -12.25 13.11
N GLU A 162 -4.75 -11.75 11.90
CA GLU A 162 -4.48 -12.58 10.72
C GLU A 162 -3.14 -13.32 10.84
N LEU A 163 -2.12 -12.68 11.39
CA LEU A 163 -0.80 -13.29 11.61
C LEU A 163 -0.81 -14.38 12.70
N LEU A 164 -1.67 -14.25 13.71
CA LEU A 164 -1.81 -15.21 14.82
C LEU A 164 -2.81 -16.34 14.52
N SER A 165 -3.70 -16.14 13.54
CA SER A 165 -4.70 -17.14 13.15
C SER A 165 -4.11 -18.09 12.09
N PRO A 166 -4.59 -19.35 12.02
CA PRO A 166 -4.25 -20.24 10.93
C PRO A 166 -4.58 -19.59 9.58
N ASN A 167 -3.57 -19.37 8.76
CA ASN A 167 -3.70 -18.81 7.42
C ASN A 167 -2.92 -19.68 6.42
N PRO A 168 -3.29 -19.69 5.13
CA PRO A 168 -2.66 -20.57 4.14
C PRO A 168 -1.31 -20.03 3.62
N PHE A 169 -0.84 -18.88 4.11
CA PHE A 169 0.39 -18.27 3.64
C PHE A 169 1.61 -18.77 4.40
N SER A 170 2.79 -18.67 3.78
CA SER A 170 4.03 -19.04 4.44
C SER A 170 4.46 -18.00 5.48
N GLU A 171 5.23 -18.43 6.48
CA GLU A 171 5.81 -17.55 7.50
C GLU A 171 6.66 -16.43 6.88
N SER A 172 7.38 -16.71 5.79
CA SER A 172 8.17 -15.67 5.11
C SER A 172 7.28 -14.59 4.49
N PHE A 173 6.13 -14.97 3.92
CA PHE A 173 5.20 -14.00 3.33
C PHE A 173 4.50 -13.16 4.40
N THR A 174 4.05 -13.79 5.48
CA THR A 174 3.40 -13.08 6.60
C THR A 174 4.39 -12.15 7.30
N THR A 175 5.65 -12.58 7.48
CA THR A 175 6.73 -11.74 8.00
C THR A 175 7.05 -10.57 7.07
N ALA A 176 7.09 -10.79 5.75
CA ALA A 176 7.31 -9.72 4.78
C ALA A 176 6.19 -8.67 4.83
N SER A 177 4.93 -9.11 4.95
CA SER A 177 3.76 -8.23 5.08
C SER A 177 3.84 -7.38 6.36
N LEU A 178 4.15 -8.02 7.50
CA LEU A 178 4.35 -7.34 8.77
C LEU A 178 5.50 -6.33 8.72
N ASN A 179 6.63 -6.69 8.13
CA ASN A 179 7.77 -5.79 8.01
C ASN A 179 7.48 -4.61 7.08
N LEU A 180 6.71 -4.83 6.00
CA LEU A 180 6.24 -3.73 5.14
C LEU A 180 5.37 -2.75 5.95
N ALA A 181 4.42 -3.25 6.74
CA ALA A 181 3.59 -2.40 7.61
C ALA A 181 4.44 -1.62 8.63
N ARG A 182 5.51 -2.22 9.19
CA ARG A 182 6.43 -1.56 10.14
C ARG A 182 7.29 -0.46 9.51
N MET A 183 7.59 -0.57 8.21
CA MET A 183 8.34 0.45 7.50
C MET A 183 7.52 1.72 7.25
N VAL A 184 6.19 1.61 7.18
CA VAL A 184 5.30 2.73 6.83
C VAL A 184 5.53 3.96 7.72
N PRO A 185 5.47 3.90 9.07
CA PRO A 185 5.72 5.09 9.89
C PRO A 185 7.09 5.73 9.61
N LEU A 186 8.12 4.94 9.29
CA LEU A 186 9.46 5.47 8.98
C LEU A 186 9.49 6.23 7.64
N MET A 187 8.63 5.84 6.69
CA MET A 187 8.54 6.46 5.37
C MET A 187 7.67 7.73 5.35
N TYR A 188 6.74 7.87 6.29
CA TYR A 188 5.74 8.96 6.29
C TYR A 188 5.83 9.90 7.51
N SER A 189 6.81 9.71 8.40
CA SER A 189 7.08 10.61 9.54
C SER A 189 8.07 11.72 9.16
N TYR A 190 7.60 12.68 8.36
CA TYR A 190 8.39 13.85 7.97
C TYR A 190 8.65 14.78 9.15
N ASN A 191 9.88 15.31 9.23
CA ASN A 191 10.20 16.40 10.15
C ASN A 191 9.77 17.77 9.57
N ASP A 192 9.97 18.84 10.34
CA ASP A 192 9.60 20.20 9.92
C ASP A 192 10.27 20.66 8.61
N ASN A 193 11.45 20.11 8.31
CA ASN A 193 12.24 20.38 7.12
C ASN A 193 11.95 19.41 5.97
N GLN A 194 10.89 18.62 6.05
CA GLN A 194 10.50 17.64 5.02
C GLN A 194 11.52 16.52 4.79
N GLY A 195 12.41 16.31 5.77
CA GLY A 195 13.33 15.18 5.79
C GLY A 195 12.74 13.98 6.53
N LEU A 196 13.30 12.80 6.26
CA LEU A 196 13.01 11.54 6.95
C LEU A 196 14.26 11.07 7.71
N PRO A 197 14.68 11.78 8.78
CA PRO A 197 15.98 11.57 9.42
C PRO A 197 16.16 10.15 9.98
N LEU A 198 15.10 9.55 10.53
CA LEU A 198 15.13 8.17 11.01
C LEU A 198 15.35 7.18 9.86
N LEU A 199 14.67 7.36 8.73
CA LEU A 199 14.86 6.52 7.55
C LEU A 199 16.29 6.65 7.02
N GLU A 200 16.81 7.88 6.94
CA GLU A 200 18.20 8.12 6.54
C GLU A 200 19.22 7.46 7.48
N GLU A 201 18.99 7.54 8.79
CA GLU A 201 19.82 6.90 9.80
C GLU A 201 19.83 5.37 9.62
N TYR A 202 18.64 4.75 9.51
CA TYR A 202 18.53 3.33 9.27
C TYR A 202 19.18 2.91 7.95
N MET A 203 19.00 3.68 6.88
CA MET A 203 19.66 3.41 5.60
C MET A 203 21.18 3.49 5.73
N LYS A 204 21.72 4.50 6.43
CA LYS A 204 23.16 4.65 6.65
C LYS A 204 23.74 3.49 7.44
N SER A 205 23.09 3.12 8.54
CA SER A 205 23.49 2.00 9.38
C SER A 205 23.46 0.68 8.62
N MET A 206 22.38 0.40 7.88
CA MET A 206 22.17 -0.88 7.19
C MET A 206 23.03 -1.05 5.93
N LEU A 207 23.26 0.01 5.15
CA LEU A 207 23.96 -0.07 3.87
C LEU A 207 25.46 0.24 3.98
N TYR A 208 25.86 1.10 4.91
CA TYR A 208 27.25 1.57 5.03
C TYR A 208 27.91 1.20 6.36
N GLY A 209 27.18 0.64 7.33
CA GLY A 209 27.74 0.22 8.62
C GLY A 209 28.22 1.37 9.50
N THR A 210 27.82 2.60 9.20
CA THR A 210 28.16 3.80 9.96
C THR A 210 27.01 4.16 10.90
N VAL A 211 27.27 4.11 12.20
CA VAL A 211 26.44 4.66 13.29
C VAL A 211 27.08 5.97 13.75
#